data_AF-A0A925VP74-F1
#
_entry.id   AF-A0A925VP74-F1
#
_cell.length_a   1.000
_cell.length_b   1.000
_cell.length_c   1.000
_cell.angle_alpha   90.00
_cell.angle_beta   90.00
_cell.angle_gamma   90.00
#
_symmetry.space_group_name_H-M   'P 1'
#
loop_
_entity.id
_entity.type
_entity.pdbx_description
1 polymer ?
#
loop_
_entity_poly.entity_id
_entity_poly.type
_entity_poly.pdbx_seq_one_letter_code
_entity_poly.pdbx_strand_id
1 'polypeptide(L)'
;MFQTWNIPRKIKSNVSDLEHYPENKIECSRSGLHRETSGVLTAPLPSEAPANGPYPGSSLVLHSQRLIPHSSLTLDICFSPELLPLYDLRGRVAVVVDVLRATSAIVTALAQGVTHLVPVSEVAACQAMAAQGYLTAAERDGRQVAGVDLGNSPFGYLDGVVAVRGRAVAITTTNGTRALHLARAADTVVLGAFLNLGAVAGFLRRQQKDVVVVCAGWKGDFCLEDTLFGGALAQHLAPDFNTTDSDATLAALDLWQAARPDVAGYLLKSAHVRRLNSLEAHQDMAFCVRQDVYDVVPVYSEGKIRIN
;
A
#
# COMPACT_ATOMS: atom_id res chain seq x y z
N MET A 1 20.68 0.21 34.80
CA MET A 1 20.36 -1.16 35.27
C MET A 1 19.60 -1.82 34.13
N PHE A 2 20.31 -2.48 33.21
CA PHE A 2 19.74 -3.03 31.96
C PHE A 2 19.23 -4.45 32.22
N GLN A 3 17.95 -4.71 31.96
CA GLN A 3 17.38 -6.05 31.99
C GLN A 3 17.59 -6.73 30.63
N THR A 4 18.38 -7.79 30.64
CA THR A 4 18.60 -8.71 29.52
C THR A 4 17.38 -9.62 29.35
N TRP A 5 16.81 -9.68 28.17
CA TRP A 5 15.80 -10.67 27.80
C TRP A 5 16.46 -12.01 27.48
N ASN A 6 15.97 -13.07 28.13
CA ASN A 6 16.48 -14.43 28.04
C ASN A 6 15.66 -15.21 27.00
N ILE A 7 16.29 -15.64 25.90
CA ILE A 7 15.64 -16.46 24.85
C ILE A 7 15.96 -17.94 25.10
N PRO A 8 14.97 -18.85 25.15
CA PRO A 8 15.25 -20.28 25.34
C PRO A 8 15.97 -20.91 24.14
N ARG A 9 17.06 -21.65 24.43
CA ARG A 9 17.74 -22.54 23.47
C ARG A 9 16.91 -23.80 23.19
N LYS A 10 16.43 -23.94 21.96
CA LYS A 10 16.14 -25.19 21.21
C LYS A 10 15.67 -24.68 19.84
N ILE A 11 16.44 -24.75 18.76
CA ILE A 11 16.69 -25.94 17.94
C ILE A 11 18.06 -25.75 17.27
N LYS A 12 19.02 -26.64 17.57
CA LYS A 12 20.19 -26.90 16.73
C LYS A 12 20.03 -28.33 16.22
N SER A 13 19.77 -28.49 14.93
CA SER A 13 20.24 -29.64 14.13
C SER A 13 19.81 -29.48 12.68
N ASN A 14 20.73 -29.81 11.78
CA ASN A 14 20.61 -29.94 10.31
C ASN A 14 20.84 -28.65 9.50
N VAL A 15 22.08 -28.16 9.58
CA VAL A 15 22.75 -27.49 8.46
C VAL A 15 23.79 -28.46 7.92
N SER A 16 23.35 -29.33 7.02
CA SER A 16 24.13 -30.13 6.09
C SER A 16 23.10 -30.85 5.23
N ASP A 17 22.84 -30.36 4.02
CA ASP A 17 22.15 -31.00 2.88
C ASP A 17 21.35 -29.97 2.04
N LEU A 18 22.01 -28.91 1.56
CA LEU A 18 21.50 -28.07 0.48
C LEU A 18 22.66 -27.60 -0.40
N GLU A 19 23.36 -28.54 -1.05
CA GLU A 19 24.21 -28.27 -2.21
C GLU A 19 23.79 -29.21 -3.35
N HIS A 20 22.92 -28.72 -4.25
CA HIS A 20 22.89 -28.99 -5.70
C HIS A 20 21.50 -28.70 -6.27
N TYR A 21 21.35 -27.54 -6.91
CA TYR A 21 20.32 -27.35 -7.94
C TYR A 21 21.01 -26.75 -9.18
N PRO A 22 21.07 -27.48 -10.31
CA PRO A 22 21.66 -26.94 -11.53
C PRO A 22 20.70 -25.97 -12.22
N GLU A 23 21.25 -24.85 -12.68
CA GLU A 23 20.59 -23.85 -13.52
C GLU A 23 20.22 -24.47 -14.88
N ASN A 24 18.92 -24.53 -15.20
CA ASN A 24 18.48 -24.78 -16.57
C ASN A 24 18.07 -23.46 -17.23
N LYS A 25 18.97 -22.96 -18.08
CA LYS A 25 18.68 -21.95 -19.12
C LYS A 25 17.69 -22.54 -20.12
N ILE A 26 16.55 -21.88 -20.31
CA ILE A 26 15.66 -22.16 -21.44
C ILE A 26 16.03 -21.17 -22.55
N GLU A 27 16.83 -21.61 -23.51
CA GLU A 27 17.00 -20.94 -24.80
C GLU A 27 15.83 -21.32 -25.72
N CYS A 28 15.14 -20.31 -26.25
CA CYS A 28 14.09 -20.47 -27.24
C CYS A 28 14.68 -20.21 -28.63
N SER A 29 14.94 -21.27 -29.42
CA SER A 29 15.35 -21.14 -30.82
C SER A 29 14.34 -21.82 -31.75
N ARG A 30 13.87 -21.05 -32.73
CA ARG A 30 13.00 -21.48 -33.84
C ARG A 30 13.80 -22.19 -34.95
N SER A 31 13.36 -23.38 -35.34
CA SER A 31 13.50 -24.01 -36.69
C SER A 31 12.80 -25.37 -36.60
N GLY A 32 11.89 -25.82 -37.47
CA GLY A 32 11.95 -25.88 -38.93
C GLY A 32 11.90 -27.37 -39.34
N LEU A 33 10.77 -27.78 -39.93
CA LEU A 33 10.34 -29.08 -40.51
C LEU A 33 11.38 -30.21 -40.75
N HIS A 34 11.00 -31.47 -40.45
CA HIS A 34 10.69 -32.54 -41.44
C HIS A 34 10.13 -33.84 -40.79
N ARG A 35 9.36 -34.60 -41.59
CA ARG A 35 8.54 -35.82 -41.32
C ARG A 35 9.37 -37.01 -40.75
N GLU A 36 8.84 -38.03 -40.06
CA GLU A 36 7.99 -39.13 -40.60
C GLU A 36 7.50 -40.13 -39.51
N THR A 37 6.22 -40.52 -39.64
CA THR A 37 5.54 -41.82 -39.37
C THR A 37 5.61 -42.64 -38.05
N SER A 38 4.37 -42.97 -37.64
CA SER A 38 3.81 -44.26 -37.19
C SER A 38 3.74 -44.59 -35.69
N GLY A 39 2.50 -44.73 -35.20
CA GLY A 39 2.14 -45.18 -33.86
C GLY A 39 0.70 -44.82 -33.49
N VAL A 40 -0.29 -45.43 -34.15
CA VAL A 40 -1.71 -45.33 -33.77
C VAL A 40 -1.99 -46.32 -32.64
N LEU A 41 -2.44 -45.83 -31.49
CA LEU A 41 -3.12 -46.63 -30.47
C LEU A 41 -4.32 -45.84 -29.95
N THR A 42 -5.49 -46.37 -30.28
CA THR A 42 -6.85 -45.94 -29.95
C THR A 42 -7.16 -46.12 -28.47
N ALA A 43 -7.81 -45.14 -27.83
CA ALA A 43 -8.44 -45.28 -26.52
C ALA A 43 -9.96 -45.02 -26.63
N PRO A 44 -10.81 -45.75 -25.88
CA PRO A 44 -12.25 -45.88 -26.19
C PRO A 44 -13.12 -44.77 -25.57
N LEU A 45 -14.26 -44.50 -26.21
CA LEU A 45 -15.36 -43.66 -25.73
C LEU A 45 -16.12 -44.35 -24.58
N PRO A 46 -16.55 -43.63 -23.52
CA PRO A 46 -17.51 -44.16 -22.57
C PRO A 46 -18.95 -44.11 -23.13
N SER A 47 -19.67 -45.19 -22.85
CA SER A 47 -21.00 -45.58 -23.30
C SER A 47 -22.16 -44.77 -22.69
N GLU A 48 -23.15 -44.53 -23.54
CA GLU A 48 -24.61 -44.46 -23.31
C GLU A 48 -25.17 -43.89 -21.99
N ALA A 49 -25.90 -42.78 -22.15
CA ALA A 49 -26.79 -42.19 -21.17
C ALA A 49 -28.09 -43.02 -21.00
N PRO A 50 -28.61 -43.18 -19.76
CA PRO A 50 -29.98 -43.62 -19.57
C PRO A 50 -30.96 -42.43 -19.51
N ALA A 51 -32.15 -42.67 -20.06
CA ALA A 51 -33.23 -41.71 -20.27
C ALA A 51 -33.96 -41.26 -18.98
N ASN A 52 -34.34 -39.98 -18.98
CA ASN A 52 -35.45 -39.29 -18.31
C ASN A 52 -36.20 -39.99 -17.15
N GLY A 53 -36.09 -39.39 -15.96
CA GLY A 53 -37.11 -39.41 -14.89
C GLY A 53 -37.35 -37.99 -14.35
N PRO A 54 -38.56 -37.65 -13.86
CA PRO A 54 -38.88 -36.27 -13.46
C PRO A 54 -38.21 -35.92 -12.12
N TYR A 55 -37.41 -34.85 -12.09
CA TYR A 55 -36.90 -34.29 -10.84
C TYR A 55 -38.05 -33.64 -10.06
N PRO A 56 -38.24 -33.94 -8.76
CA PRO A 56 -39.23 -33.27 -7.93
C PRO A 56 -38.79 -31.84 -7.65
N GLY A 57 -39.74 -30.92 -7.71
CA GLY A 57 -39.52 -29.48 -7.63
C GLY A 57 -38.73 -29.06 -6.39
N SER A 58 -37.53 -28.52 -6.62
CA SER A 58 -36.89 -27.62 -5.68
C SER A 58 -37.53 -26.25 -5.82
N SER A 59 -38.45 -25.95 -4.90
CA SER A 59 -38.90 -24.58 -4.65
C SER A 59 -37.66 -23.75 -4.32
N LEU A 60 -37.25 -22.88 -5.27
CA LEU A 60 -36.24 -21.86 -5.03
C LEU A 60 -36.82 -20.91 -3.97
N VAL A 61 -36.50 -21.16 -2.71
CA VAL A 61 -36.69 -20.18 -1.64
C VAL A 61 -35.69 -19.06 -1.94
N LEU A 62 -36.15 -18.07 -2.71
CA LEU A 62 -35.54 -16.75 -2.79
C LEU A 62 -35.54 -16.20 -1.37
N HIS A 63 -34.46 -16.45 -0.64
CA HIS A 63 -34.13 -15.68 0.54
C HIS A 63 -34.01 -14.26 0.04
N SER A 64 -34.98 -13.42 0.36
CA SER A 64 -34.88 -11.98 0.16
C SER A 64 -33.64 -11.54 0.93
N GLN A 65 -32.51 -11.45 0.23
CA GLN A 65 -31.38 -10.66 0.70
C GLN A 65 -32.00 -9.30 0.99
N ARG A 66 -32.05 -8.94 2.28
CA ARG A 66 -32.44 -7.59 2.65
C ARG A 66 -31.49 -6.70 1.85
N LEU A 67 -32.04 -5.92 0.93
CA LEU A 67 -31.32 -4.85 0.26
C LEU A 67 -30.78 -3.98 1.39
N ILE A 68 -29.52 -4.18 1.74
CA ILE A 68 -28.81 -3.25 2.59
C ILE A 68 -28.85 -1.96 1.77
N PRO A 69 -29.38 -0.86 2.31
CA PRO A 69 -29.33 0.40 1.57
C PRO A 69 -27.86 0.68 1.31
N HIS A 70 -27.43 0.52 0.06
CA HIS A 70 -26.09 0.88 -0.34
C HIS A 70 -25.97 2.38 -0.09
N SER A 71 -25.02 2.78 0.75
CA SER A 71 -24.70 4.19 0.90
C SER A 71 -24.43 4.77 -0.48
N SER A 72 -24.90 5.99 -0.74
CA SER A 72 -24.65 6.66 -2.02
C SER A 72 -23.17 6.97 -2.24
N LEU A 73 -22.37 7.04 -1.16
CA LEU A 73 -20.95 7.29 -1.22
C LEU A 73 -20.20 6.01 -1.57
N THR A 74 -19.23 6.12 -2.46
CA THR A 74 -18.39 5.01 -2.92
C THR A 74 -16.95 5.19 -2.42
N LEU A 75 -16.29 4.07 -2.16
CA LEU A 75 -14.84 4.04 -1.99
C LEU A 75 -14.26 3.09 -3.03
N ASP A 76 -13.30 3.59 -3.80
CA ASP A 76 -12.52 2.79 -4.74
C ASP A 76 -11.02 2.87 -4.42
N ILE A 77 -10.25 1.87 -4.85
CA ILE A 77 -8.82 1.76 -4.59
C ILE A 77 -8.08 1.65 -5.91
N CYS A 78 -7.23 2.65 -6.17
CA CYS A 78 -6.29 2.69 -7.28
C CYS A 78 -4.95 2.11 -6.83
N PHE A 79 -4.66 0.89 -7.29
CA PHE A 79 -3.49 0.08 -6.92
C PHE A 79 -2.13 0.63 -7.34
N SER A 80 -2.10 1.53 -8.31
CA SER A 80 -0.87 2.15 -8.79
C SER A 80 -1.16 3.49 -9.44
N PRO A 81 -0.25 4.48 -9.38
CA PRO A 81 -0.40 5.73 -10.10
C PRO A 81 -0.55 5.56 -11.62
N GLU A 82 -0.07 4.45 -12.19
CA GLU A 82 -0.24 4.16 -13.63
C GLU A 82 -1.69 3.88 -14.02
N LEU A 83 -2.50 3.43 -13.05
CA LEU A 83 -3.93 3.17 -13.25
C LEU A 83 -4.78 4.42 -13.00
N LEU A 84 -4.23 5.44 -12.34
CA LEU A 84 -5.00 6.63 -11.94
C LEU A 84 -5.70 7.37 -13.09
N PRO A 85 -5.17 7.42 -14.34
CA PRO A 85 -5.91 7.99 -15.48
C PRO A 85 -7.26 7.31 -15.79
N LEU A 86 -7.51 6.11 -15.26
CA LEU A 86 -8.78 5.39 -15.39
C LEU A 86 -9.82 5.84 -14.34
N TYR A 87 -9.43 6.67 -13.36
CA TYR A 87 -10.28 7.15 -12.28
C TYR A 87 -10.66 8.62 -12.52
N ASP A 88 -11.94 8.97 -12.29
CA ASP A 88 -12.35 10.37 -12.22
C ASP A 88 -12.26 10.87 -10.78
N LEU A 89 -11.34 11.80 -10.53
CA LEU A 89 -11.11 12.35 -9.20
C LEU A 89 -11.96 13.60 -8.89
N ARG A 90 -12.56 14.24 -9.89
CA ARG A 90 -13.29 15.52 -9.70
C ARG A 90 -14.50 15.30 -8.79
N GLY A 91 -14.72 16.20 -7.83
CA GLY A 91 -15.81 16.06 -6.86
C GLY A 91 -15.54 15.04 -5.74
N ARG A 92 -14.38 14.36 -5.75
CA ARG A 92 -14.03 13.28 -4.81
C ARG A 92 -12.94 13.71 -3.82
N VAL A 93 -12.75 12.91 -2.78
CA VAL A 93 -11.59 12.99 -1.91
C VAL A 93 -10.58 11.92 -2.34
N ALA A 94 -9.35 12.34 -2.62
CA ALA A 94 -8.24 11.42 -2.87
C ALA A 94 -7.45 11.18 -1.58
N VAL A 95 -7.26 9.91 -1.23
CA VAL A 95 -6.39 9.50 -0.11
C VAL A 95 -5.10 8.96 -0.70
N VAL A 96 -4.03 9.75 -0.69
CA VAL A 96 -2.72 9.32 -1.18
C VAL A 96 -2.02 8.49 -0.11
N VAL A 97 -1.50 7.33 -0.51
CA VAL A 97 -0.92 6.33 0.39
C VAL A 97 0.42 5.88 -0.15
N ASP A 98 1.45 5.95 0.69
CA ASP A 98 2.81 5.44 0.47
C ASP A 98 3.31 5.02 1.85
N VAL A 99 2.87 3.85 2.32
CA VAL A 99 3.03 3.38 3.70
C VAL A 99 4.51 3.20 4.04
N LEU A 100 5.30 2.70 3.08
CA LEU A 100 6.73 2.43 3.20
C LEU A 100 7.51 3.30 2.19
N ARG A 101 7.71 4.59 2.47
CA ARG A 101 7.54 5.25 3.79
C ARG A 101 6.95 6.66 3.73
N ALA A 102 6.67 7.23 2.55
CA ALA A 102 6.49 8.67 2.42
C ALA A 102 5.35 9.24 3.26
N THR A 103 4.17 8.64 3.18
CA THR A 103 3.00 9.12 3.95
C THR A 103 3.18 8.87 5.46
N SER A 104 3.76 7.75 5.86
CA SER A 104 4.08 7.47 7.27
C SER A 104 5.06 8.49 7.86
N ALA A 105 6.09 8.88 7.10
CA ALA A 105 7.03 9.92 7.50
C ALA A 105 6.35 11.29 7.61
N ILE A 106 5.50 11.66 6.65
CA ILE A 106 4.75 12.93 6.66
C ILE A 106 3.79 13.02 7.85
N VAL A 107 3.03 11.96 8.12
CA VAL A 107 2.13 11.87 9.29
C VAL A 107 2.94 12.03 10.58
N THR A 108 4.06 11.33 10.69
CA THR A 108 4.93 11.41 11.87
C THR A 108 5.51 12.82 12.05
N ALA A 109 6.00 13.43 10.97
CA ALA A 109 6.57 14.78 10.99
C ALA A 109 5.56 15.81 11.55
N LEU A 110 4.33 15.80 11.01
CA LEU A 110 3.26 16.70 11.45
C LEU A 110 2.87 16.44 12.90
N ALA A 111 2.76 15.17 13.31
CA ALA A 111 2.48 14.80 14.69
C ALA A 111 3.59 15.25 15.68
N GLN A 112 4.84 15.34 15.22
CA GLN A 112 5.96 15.87 16.01
C GLN A 112 6.07 17.40 16.00
N GLY A 113 5.12 18.10 15.36
CA GLY A 113 5.01 19.54 15.39
C GLY A 113 5.74 20.25 14.26
N VAL A 114 6.08 19.57 13.16
CA VAL A 114 6.40 20.23 11.89
C VAL A 114 5.21 21.08 11.47
N THR A 115 5.44 22.34 11.08
CA THR A 115 4.35 23.29 10.78
C THR A 115 3.63 22.95 9.48
N HIS A 116 4.41 22.59 8.46
CA HIS A 116 3.93 22.15 7.15
C HIS A 116 5.07 21.51 6.37
N LEU A 117 4.71 20.71 5.37
CA LEU A 117 5.65 20.15 4.40
C LEU A 117 5.38 20.70 3.00
N VAL A 118 6.44 20.88 2.21
CA VAL A 118 6.37 21.30 0.80
C VAL A 118 6.93 20.17 -0.06
N PRO A 119 6.07 19.42 -0.79
CA PRO A 119 6.54 18.42 -1.72
C PRO A 119 7.15 19.08 -2.96
N VAL A 120 8.35 18.65 -3.34
CA VAL A 120 9.06 19.11 -4.55
C VAL A 120 9.50 17.92 -5.40
N SER A 121 9.58 18.11 -6.72
CA SER A 121 9.89 17.02 -7.66
C SER A 121 11.36 16.60 -7.61
N GLU A 122 12.28 17.57 -7.47
CA GLU A 122 13.72 17.33 -7.61
C GLU A 122 14.50 17.51 -6.32
N VAL A 123 15.57 16.73 -6.18
CA VAL A 123 16.53 16.84 -5.06
C VAL A 123 17.12 18.24 -4.98
N ALA A 124 17.54 18.80 -6.12
CA ALA A 124 18.12 20.14 -6.15
C ALA A 124 17.13 21.22 -5.67
N ALA A 125 15.85 21.08 -6.03
CA ALA A 125 14.80 21.98 -5.55
C ALA A 125 14.57 21.82 -4.04
N CYS A 126 14.64 20.59 -3.52
CA CYS A 126 14.55 20.32 -2.08
C CYS A 126 15.72 20.98 -1.32
N GLN A 127 16.96 20.76 -1.77
CA GLN A 127 18.15 21.34 -1.15
C GLN A 127 18.13 22.88 -1.17
N ALA A 128 17.67 23.49 -2.26
CA ALA A 128 17.56 24.95 -2.37
C ALA A 128 16.61 25.57 -1.33
N MET A 129 15.67 24.79 -0.77
CA MET A 129 14.72 25.28 0.23
C MET A 129 15.39 25.56 1.59
N ALA A 130 16.56 24.98 1.86
CA ALA A 130 17.34 25.27 3.07
C ALA A 130 17.65 26.76 3.21
N ALA A 131 17.97 27.44 2.10
CA ALA A 131 18.22 28.88 2.07
C ALA A 131 17.00 29.73 2.48
N GLN A 132 15.80 29.13 2.46
CA GLN A 132 14.54 29.76 2.88
C GLN A 132 14.11 29.31 4.29
N GLY A 133 14.98 28.62 5.03
CA GLY A 133 14.76 28.21 6.43
C GLY A 133 14.06 26.86 6.61
N TYR A 134 13.79 26.13 5.52
CA TYR A 134 13.21 24.79 5.58
C TYR A 134 14.25 23.75 6.00
N LEU A 135 13.82 22.74 6.74
CA LEU A 135 14.52 21.47 6.81
C LEU A 135 14.33 20.74 5.48
N THR A 136 15.33 19.99 5.05
CA THR A 136 15.34 19.27 3.77
C THR A 136 15.23 17.78 4.01
N ALA A 137 14.25 17.15 3.38
CA ALA A 137 14.02 15.71 3.44
C ALA A 137 14.06 15.12 2.02
N ALA A 138 15.00 14.21 1.74
CA ALA A 138 15.11 13.64 0.41
C ALA A 138 15.52 12.17 0.44
N GLU A 139 14.86 11.37 -0.40
CA GLU A 139 15.12 9.95 -0.57
C GLU A 139 15.18 9.56 -2.06
N ARG A 140 16.11 8.66 -2.40
CA ARG A 140 16.17 7.93 -3.68
C ARG A 140 16.53 6.47 -3.44
N ASP A 141 15.83 5.56 -4.11
CA ASP A 141 15.97 4.10 -3.99
C ASP A 141 16.04 3.58 -2.53
N GLY A 142 15.22 4.14 -1.65
CA GLY A 142 15.09 3.80 -0.24
C GLY A 142 16.12 4.46 0.68
N ARG A 143 17.04 5.28 0.16
CA ARG A 143 18.16 5.86 0.92
C ARG A 143 18.07 7.37 1.01
N GLN A 144 18.47 7.92 2.15
CA GLN A 144 18.61 9.37 2.32
C GLN A 144 19.67 9.90 1.34
N VAL A 145 19.35 11.01 0.69
CA VAL A 145 20.28 11.69 -0.22
C VAL A 145 21.36 12.41 0.58
N ALA A 146 22.60 12.48 0.08
CA ALA A 146 23.66 13.23 0.77
C ALA A 146 23.36 14.74 0.80
N GLY A 147 23.67 15.39 1.92
CA GLY A 147 23.55 16.84 2.07
C GLY A 147 22.13 17.36 2.31
N VAL A 148 21.20 16.50 2.74
CA VAL A 148 19.90 16.90 3.30
C VAL A 148 19.83 16.57 4.79
N ASP A 149 18.96 17.26 5.51
CA ASP A 149 18.80 17.10 6.96
C ASP A 149 18.18 15.74 7.34
N LEU A 150 17.21 15.28 6.54
CA LEU A 150 16.36 14.13 6.87
C LEU A 150 16.18 13.18 5.68
N GLY A 151 15.96 11.90 5.98
CA GLY A 151 15.55 10.89 5.00
C GLY A 151 14.03 10.74 4.92
N ASN A 152 13.59 9.56 4.48
CA ASN A 152 12.18 9.16 4.46
C ASN A 152 11.82 8.16 5.58
N SER A 153 12.67 8.01 6.60
CA SER A 153 12.34 7.23 7.80
C SER A 153 11.52 8.09 8.78
N PRO A 154 10.41 7.57 9.34
CA PRO A 154 9.71 8.23 10.44
C PRO A 154 10.60 8.51 11.65
N PHE A 155 11.61 7.67 11.93
CA PHE A 155 12.48 7.84 13.09
C PHE A 155 13.35 9.09 13.02
N GLY A 156 13.68 9.60 11.83
CA GLY A 156 14.38 10.88 11.70
C GLY A 156 13.59 12.08 12.24
N TYR A 157 12.27 11.93 12.42
CA TYR A 157 11.42 12.94 13.06
C TYR A 157 11.20 12.68 14.56
N LEU A 158 11.63 11.52 15.08
CA LEU A 158 11.36 11.05 16.45
C LEU A 158 12.60 11.05 17.35
N ASP A 159 13.79 10.79 16.79
CA ASP A 159 15.01 10.57 17.56
C ASP A 159 15.56 11.82 18.25
N GLY A 160 15.10 13.01 17.83
CA GLY A 160 15.52 14.31 18.37
C GLY A 160 16.91 14.76 17.93
N VAL A 161 17.56 14.06 16.99
CA VAL A 161 18.86 14.45 16.43
C VAL A 161 18.71 15.75 15.62
N VAL A 162 17.63 15.85 14.83
CA VAL A 162 17.23 17.08 14.14
C VAL A 162 16.03 17.68 14.86
N ALA A 163 16.12 18.96 15.25
CA ALA A 163 15.01 19.66 15.88
C ALA A 163 13.92 20.02 14.85
N VAL A 164 12.85 19.23 14.79
CA VAL A 164 11.76 19.37 13.79
C VAL A 164 10.57 20.21 14.25
N ARG A 165 10.34 20.34 15.56
CA ARG A 165 9.17 21.07 16.10
C ARG A 165 9.23 22.55 15.74
N GLY A 166 8.13 23.09 15.23
CA GLY A 166 8.01 24.48 14.81
C GLY A 166 8.73 24.80 13.49
N ARG A 167 9.28 23.79 12.81
CA ARG A 167 9.97 23.95 11.53
C ARG A 167 9.08 23.54 10.37
N ALA A 168 9.34 24.09 9.19
CA ALA A 168 8.80 23.62 7.93
C ALA A 168 9.79 22.68 7.24
N VAL A 169 9.29 21.71 6.47
CA VAL A 169 10.12 20.72 5.76
C VAL A 169 9.85 20.77 4.26
N ALA A 170 10.89 20.87 3.43
CA ALA A 170 10.80 20.55 2.02
C ALA A 170 11.07 19.06 1.85
N ILE A 171 10.24 18.35 1.07
CA ILE A 171 10.33 16.90 0.92
C ILE A 171 10.31 16.46 -0.54
N THR A 172 11.18 15.52 -0.90
CA THR A 172 11.13 14.81 -2.19
C THR A 172 11.35 13.32 -1.99
N THR A 173 10.48 12.52 -2.59
CA THR A 173 10.54 11.04 -2.55
C THR A 173 10.29 10.48 -3.95
N THR A 174 10.69 9.24 -4.16
CA THR A 174 10.58 8.57 -5.46
C THR A 174 9.13 8.42 -5.94
N ASN A 175 8.20 8.03 -5.07
CA ASN A 175 6.82 7.69 -5.45
C ASN A 175 5.78 8.67 -4.90
N GLY A 176 5.84 8.99 -3.60
CA GLY A 176 4.83 9.82 -2.93
C GLY A 176 4.58 11.20 -3.57
N THR A 177 5.61 11.88 -4.08
CA THR A 177 5.42 13.19 -4.74
C THR A 177 4.68 13.09 -6.06
N ARG A 178 4.90 12.02 -6.84
CA ARG A 178 4.19 11.74 -8.10
C ARG A 178 2.72 11.41 -7.82
N ALA A 179 2.43 10.50 -6.90
CA ALA A 179 1.06 10.13 -6.53
C ALA A 179 0.26 11.35 -6.05
N LEU A 180 0.89 12.19 -5.22
CA LEU A 180 0.29 13.44 -4.75
C LEU A 180 -0.02 14.42 -5.89
N HIS A 181 0.90 14.56 -6.85
CA HIS A 181 0.70 15.45 -7.99
C HIS A 181 -0.45 14.98 -8.89
N LEU A 182 -0.54 13.67 -9.15
CA LEU A 182 -1.59 13.08 -9.97
C LEU A 182 -2.97 13.14 -9.28
N ALA A 183 -3.00 13.11 -7.94
CA ALA A 183 -4.23 13.22 -7.16
C ALA A 183 -4.85 14.64 -7.13
N ARG A 184 -4.16 15.67 -7.65
CA ARG A 184 -4.58 17.09 -7.55
C ARG A 184 -5.89 17.44 -8.25
N ALA A 185 -6.41 16.56 -9.11
CA ALA A 185 -7.71 16.74 -9.72
C ALA A 185 -8.87 16.50 -8.75
N ALA A 186 -8.60 15.92 -7.58
CA ALA A 186 -9.57 15.76 -6.50
C ALA A 186 -9.89 17.09 -5.80
N ASP A 187 -11.10 17.19 -5.24
CA ASP A 187 -11.51 18.37 -4.48
C ASP A 187 -10.67 18.54 -3.21
N THR A 188 -10.35 17.41 -2.57
CA THR A 188 -9.53 17.35 -1.38
C THR A 188 -8.54 16.21 -1.53
N VAL A 189 -7.27 16.47 -1.23
CA VAL A 189 -6.23 15.45 -1.20
C VAL A 189 -5.72 15.29 0.22
N VAL A 190 -5.88 14.11 0.79
CA VAL A 190 -5.41 13.76 2.14
C VAL A 190 -4.33 12.69 2.06
N LEU A 191 -3.42 12.65 3.02
CA LEU A 191 -2.40 11.61 3.09
C LEU A 191 -2.76 10.62 4.21
N GLY A 192 -2.83 9.34 3.84
CA GLY A 192 -3.16 8.25 4.76
C GLY A 192 -1.97 7.33 5.00
N ALA A 193 -1.81 6.91 6.25
CA ALA A 193 -0.92 5.84 6.68
C ALA A 193 -1.64 5.04 7.78
N PHE A 194 -1.21 3.80 8.06
CA PHE A 194 -1.79 3.04 9.19
C PHE A 194 -1.73 3.85 10.50
N LEU A 195 -0.67 4.66 10.66
CA LEU A 195 -0.45 5.53 11.81
C LEU A 195 -1.60 6.49 12.12
N ASN A 196 -2.43 6.86 11.14
CA ASN A 196 -3.56 7.78 11.30
C ASN A 196 -4.87 7.28 10.63
N LEU A 197 -5.02 5.96 10.50
CA LEU A 197 -6.11 5.31 9.78
C LEU A 197 -7.51 5.77 10.25
N GLY A 198 -7.76 5.71 11.55
CA GLY A 198 -9.01 6.10 12.18
C GLY A 198 -9.31 7.59 12.04
N ALA A 199 -8.30 8.45 12.16
CA ALA A 199 -8.44 9.89 11.96
C ALA A 199 -8.82 10.23 10.50
N VAL A 200 -8.17 9.57 9.53
CA VAL A 200 -8.52 9.68 8.11
C VAL A 200 -9.94 9.17 7.86
N ALA A 201 -10.32 8.00 8.37
CA ALA A 201 -11.68 7.48 8.22
C ALA A 201 -12.73 8.44 8.82
N GLY A 202 -12.47 9.00 10.00
CA GLY A 202 -13.33 10.01 10.62
C GLY A 202 -13.45 11.29 9.79
N PHE A 203 -12.35 11.76 9.20
CA PHE A 203 -12.36 12.90 8.28
C PHE A 203 -13.22 12.62 7.04
N LEU A 204 -13.03 11.47 6.40
CA LEU A 204 -13.74 11.10 5.16
C LEU A 204 -15.26 11.03 5.35
N ARG A 205 -15.74 10.49 6.49
CA ARG A 205 -17.17 10.51 6.82
C ARG A 205 -17.75 11.93 6.85
N ARG A 206 -17.00 12.91 7.34
CA ARG A 206 -17.46 14.31 7.41
C ARG A 206 -17.46 15.00 6.05
N GLN A 207 -16.68 14.51 5.08
CA GLN A 207 -16.61 15.11 3.75
C GLN A 207 -17.86 14.85 2.92
N GLN A 208 -18.58 13.74 3.17
CA GLN A 208 -19.79 13.36 2.42
C GLN A 208 -19.56 13.37 0.89
N LYS A 209 -18.41 12.83 0.47
CA LYS A 209 -17.98 12.74 -0.93
C LYS A 209 -17.42 11.34 -1.20
N ASP A 210 -17.50 10.91 -2.46
CA ASP A 210 -16.84 9.69 -2.91
C ASP A 210 -15.34 9.75 -2.63
N VAL A 211 -14.74 8.58 -2.42
CA VAL A 211 -13.35 8.43 -2.04
C VAL A 211 -12.61 7.58 -3.07
N VAL A 212 -11.41 8.01 -3.43
CA VAL A 212 -10.44 7.17 -4.15
C VAL A 212 -9.17 7.08 -3.33
N VAL A 213 -8.80 5.87 -2.92
CA VAL A 213 -7.48 5.61 -2.34
C VAL A 213 -6.48 5.50 -3.48
N VAL A 214 -5.43 6.32 -3.47
CA VAL A 214 -4.38 6.37 -4.48
C VAL A 214 -3.11 5.77 -3.88
N CYS A 215 -2.89 4.48 -4.13
CA CYS A 215 -1.65 3.81 -3.76
C CYS A 215 -0.52 4.37 -4.63
N ALA A 216 0.58 4.79 -4.00
CA ALA A 216 1.75 5.32 -4.69
C ALA A 216 2.54 4.21 -5.38
N GLY A 217 2.46 2.98 -4.87
CA GLY A 217 3.13 1.83 -5.45
C GLY A 217 4.65 1.99 -5.46
N TRP A 218 5.31 1.19 -6.30
CA TRP A 218 6.75 1.25 -6.47
C TRP A 218 7.13 1.15 -7.94
N LYS A 219 7.74 2.22 -8.50
CA LYS A 219 8.15 2.27 -9.92
C LYS A 219 6.99 1.94 -10.89
N GLY A 220 5.77 2.32 -10.53
CA GLY A 220 4.55 2.06 -11.30
C GLY A 220 3.88 0.72 -11.00
N ASP A 221 4.51 -0.14 -10.20
CA ASP A 221 3.90 -1.42 -9.79
C ASP A 221 3.10 -1.28 -8.50
N PHE A 222 2.06 -2.11 -8.41
CA PHE A 222 1.32 -2.33 -7.17
C PHE A 222 2.22 -2.79 -6.02
N CYS A 223 1.92 -2.33 -4.81
CA CYS A 223 2.57 -2.76 -3.58
C CYS A 223 1.57 -3.28 -2.55
N LEU A 224 2.01 -4.18 -1.68
CA LEU A 224 1.11 -4.83 -0.73
C LEU A 224 0.72 -3.88 0.39
N GLU A 225 1.67 -3.14 0.94
CA GLU A 225 1.49 -2.24 2.07
C GLU A 225 0.43 -1.14 1.83
N ASP A 226 0.46 -0.46 0.68
CA ASP A 226 -0.52 0.60 0.37
C ASP A 226 -1.91 0.00 0.16
N THR A 227 -1.96 -1.20 -0.41
CA THR A 227 -3.20 -1.94 -0.66
C THR A 227 -3.83 -2.46 0.61
N LEU A 228 -3.01 -2.99 1.53
CA LEU A 228 -3.47 -3.39 2.85
C LEU A 228 -4.04 -2.19 3.61
N PHE A 229 -3.41 -1.01 3.49
CA PHE A 229 -3.99 0.22 4.06
C PHE A 229 -5.33 0.55 3.40
N GLY A 230 -5.43 0.49 2.07
CA GLY A 230 -6.69 0.71 1.35
C GLY A 230 -7.81 -0.23 1.81
N GLY A 231 -7.52 -1.53 1.96
CA GLY A 231 -8.45 -2.51 2.49
C GLY A 231 -8.84 -2.27 3.95
N ALA A 232 -7.89 -1.86 4.79
CA ALA A 232 -8.17 -1.47 6.17
C ALA A 232 -9.10 -0.25 6.24
N LEU A 233 -8.83 0.77 5.41
CA LEU A 233 -9.67 1.97 5.33
C LEU A 233 -11.07 1.65 4.79
N ALA A 234 -11.17 0.82 3.76
CA ALA A 234 -12.44 0.32 3.25
C ALA A 234 -13.24 -0.40 4.35
N GLN A 235 -12.60 -1.30 5.10
CA GLN A 235 -13.26 -1.99 6.22
C GLN A 235 -13.76 -1.00 7.29
N HIS A 236 -12.98 0.05 7.59
CA HIS A 236 -13.39 1.11 8.52
C HIS A 236 -14.58 1.92 8.01
N LEU A 237 -14.72 2.09 6.70
CA LEU A 237 -15.72 2.94 6.06
C LEU A 237 -16.95 2.18 5.53
N ALA A 238 -16.94 0.86 5.53
CA ALA A 238 -18.04 0.01 5.06
C ALA A 238 -19.44 0.33 5.65
N PRO A 239 -19.59 0.87 6.89
CA PRO A 239 -20.90 1.30 7.39
C PRO A 239 -21.47 2.53 6.66
N ASP A 240 -20.62 3.35 6.06
CA ASP A 240 -20.96 4.67 5.50
C ASP A 240 -20.69 4.78 3.98
N PHE A 241 -19.92 3.84 3.42
CA PHE A 241 -19.47 3.81 2.03
C PHE A 241 -19.72 2.44 1.40
N ASN A 242 -20.04 2.45 0.10
CA ASN A 242 -20.11 1.25 -0.70
C ASN A 242 -18.69 0.84 -1.07
N THR A 243 -18.24 -0.24 -0.46
CA THR A 243 -16.91 -0.83 -0.65
C THR A 243 -16.97 -2.16 -1.40
N THR A 244 -18.13 -2.51 -1.97
CA THR A 244 -18.37 -3.81 -2.62
C THR A 244 -18.57 -3.72 -4.13
N ASP A 245 -18.76 -2.52 -4.67
CA ASP A 245 -19.00 -2.30 -6.12
C ASP A 245 -17.72 -2.24 -6.96
N SER A 246 -16.55 -2.33 -6.32
CA SER A 246 -15.24 -2.32 -6.98
C SER A 246 -14.47 -3.61 -6.67
N ASP A 247 -14.09 -4.35 -7.71
CA ASP A 247 -13.24 -5.53 -7.60
C ASP A 247 -11.88 -5.19 -6.97
N ALA A 248 -11.35 -3.99 -7.25
CA ALA A 248 -10.12 -3.53 -6.63
C ALA A 248 -10.29 -3.35 -5.11
N THR A 249 -11.45 -2.84 -4.69
CA THR A 249 -11.78 -2.66 -3.28
C THR A 249 -12.03 -4.00 -2.58
N LEU A 250 -12.75 -4.92 -3.22
CA LEU A 250 -12.96 -6.29 -2.74
C LEU A 250 -11.62 -7.03 -2.57
N ALA A 251 -10.74 -6.98 -3.58
CA ALA A 251 -9.43 -7.61 -3.52
C ALA A 251 -8.56 -7.03 -2.38
N ALA A 252 -8.61 -5.71 -2.17
CA ALA A 252 -7.89 -5.09 -1.06
C ALA A 252 -8.46 -5.49 0.30
N LEU A 253 -9.78 -5.59 0.43
CA LEU A 253 -10.45 -6.08 1.64
C LEU A 253 -10.03 -7.52 1.97
N ASP A 254 -9.99 -8.41 0.98
CA ASP A 254 -9.57 -9.80 1.16
C ASP A 254 -8.10 -9.89 1.59
N LEU A 255 -7.22 -9.13 0.93
CA LEU A 255 -5.81 -9.03 1.32
C LEU A 255 -5.67 -8.50 2.75
N TRP A 256 -6.46 -7.49 3.12
CA TRP A 256 -6.51 -6.97 4.47
C TRP A 256 -6.96 -8.01 5.49
N GLN A 257 -8.03 -8.77 5.23
CA GLN A 257 -8.47 -9.83 6.15
C GLN A 257 -7.38 -10.89 6.35
N ALA A 258 -6.68 -11.26 5.29
CA ALA A 258 -5.57 -12.22 5.37
C ALA A 258 -4.37 -11.69 6.15
N ALA A 259 -4.08 -10.39 6.08
CA ALA A 259 -2.91 -9.78 6.73
C ALA A 259 -3.17 -9.27 8.15
N ARG A 260 -4.40 -8.84 8.45
CA ARG A 260 -4.78 -8.17 9.71
C ARG A 260 -4.32 -8.87 11.00
N PRO A 261 -4.29 -10.21 11.12
CA PRO A 261 -3.79 -10.86 12.33
C PRO A 261 -2.32 -10.55 12.65
N ASP A 262 -1.49 -10.36 11.62
CA ASP A 262 -0.07 -10.00 11.73
C ASP A 262 0.39 -9.28 10.45
N VAL A 263 0.13 -7.97 10.38
CA VAL A 263 0.43 -7.15 9.19
C VAL A 263 1.93 -7.12 8.92
N ALA A 264 2.74 -6.98 9.97
CA ALA A 264 4.20 -6.93 9.86
C ALA A 264 4.74 -8.25 9.31
N GLY A 265 4.33 -9.39 9.89
CA GLY A 265 4.72 -10.72 9.41
C GLY A 265 4.22 -11.01 8.00
N TYR A 266 3.00 -10.59 7.66
CA TYR A 266 2.46 -10.72 6.31
C TYR A 266 3.32 -9.97 5.29
N LEU A 267 3.79 -8.76 5.62
CA LEU A 267 4.59 -7.94 4.71
C LEU A 267 6.04 -8.40 4.56
N LEU A 268 6.58 -9.25 5.45
CA LEU A 268 7.91 -9.85 5.27
C LEU A 268 8.03 -10.66 3.97
N LYS A 269 6.90 -11.16 3.44
CA LYS A 269 6.86 -11.85 2.14
C LYS A 269 6.78 -10.90 0.94
N SER A 270 6.60 -9.60 1.15
CA SER A 270 6.46 -8.62 0.06
C SER A 270 7.80 -8.38 -0.64
N ALA A 271 7.74 -8.11 -1.95
CA ALA A 271 8.93 -7.79 -2.73
C ALA A 271 9.59 -6.48 -2.27
N HIS A 272 8.81 -5.51 -1.80
CA HIS A 272 9.30 -4.22 -1.33
C HIS A 272 10.09 -4.34 -0.02
N VAL A 273 9.54 -5.03 0.97
CA VAL A 273 10.24 -5.28 2.24
C VAL A 273 11.54 -6.05 2.02
N ARG A 274 11.56 -7.05 1.12
CA ARG A 274 12.80 -7.76 0.76
C ARG A 274 13.87 -6.86 0.15
N ARG A 275 13.50 -5.79 -0.57
CA ARG A 275 14.49 -4.83 -1.13
C ARG A 275 15.02 -3.87 -0.08
N LEU A 276 14.19 -3.55 0.91
CA LEU A 276 14.49 -2.68 2.03
C LEU A 276 15.45 -3.31 3.06
N ASN A 277 15.62 -4.65 3.06
CA ASN A 277 16.45 -5.55 3.89
C ASN A 277 17.72 -4.96 4.56
N SER A 278 17.51 -4.04 5.49
CA SER A 278 18.46 -3.49 6.44
C SER A 278 17.76 -3.43 7.80
N LEU A 279 18.52 -3.45 8.89
CA LEU A 279 17.95 -3.41 10.25
C LEU A 279 17.05 -2.17 10.45
N GLU A 280 17.45 -1.03 9.91
CA GLU A 280 16.67 0.22 9.95
C GLU A 280 15.33 0.07 9.22
N ALA A 281 15.32 -0.61 8.08
CA ALA A 281 14.08 -0.79 7.33
C ALA A 281 13.10 -1.77 7.99
N HIS A 282 13.58 -2.74 8.77
CA HIS A 282 12.70 -3.58 9.59
C HIS A 282 12.02 -2.77 10.70
N GLN A 283 12.76 -1.88 11.35
CA GLN A 283 12.21 -0.98 12.38
C GLN A 283 11.19 -0.01 11.77
N ASP A 284 11.51 0.60 10.62
CA ASP A 284 10.59 1.45 9.89
C ASP A 284 9.31 0.70 9.50
N MET A 285 9.43 -0.49 8.92
CA MET A 285 8.26 -1.28 8.52
C MET A 285 7.38 -1.58 9.73
N ALA A 286 7.96 -2.09 10.81
CA ALA A 286 7.23 -2.40 12.03
C ALA A 286 6.54 -1.16 12.63
N PHE A 287 7.18 0.01 12.54
CA PHE A 287 6.59 1.27 12.98
C PHE A 287 5.42 1.71 12.08
N CYS A 288 5.64 1.71 10.76
CA CYS A 288 4.69 2.25 9.76
C CYS A 288 3.37 1.48 9.68
N VAL A 289 3.35 0.21 10.10
CA VAL A 289 2.14 -0.62 10.09
C VAL A 289 1.37 -0.60 11.42
N ARG A 290 1.85 0.15 12.42
CA ARG A 290 1.08 0.38 13.65
C ARG A 290 -0.12 1.24 13.32
N GLN A 291 -1.26 0.89 13.91
CA GLN A 291 -2.52 1.59 13.68
C GLN A 291 -2.74 2.69 14.71
N ASP A 292 -3.23 3.83 14.25
CA ASP A 292 -3.77 4.91 15.08
C ASP A 292 -2.82 5.39 16.19
N VAL A 293 -1.55 5.57 15.81
CA VAL A 293 -0.53 6.18 16.67
C VAL A 293 -0.76 7.70 16.78
N TYR A 294 -1.34 8.32 15.75
CA TYR A 294 -1.55 9.76 15.65
C TYR A 294 -2.94 10.10 15.13
N ASP A 295 -3.55 11.15 15.68
CA ASP A 295 -4.87 11.63 15.27
C ASP A 295 -4.82 12.74 14.20
N VAL A 296 -3.65 12.98 13.61
CA VAL A 296 -3.45 14.04 12.62
C VAL A 296 -3.95 13.62 11.24
N VAL A 297 -4.59 14.54 10.52
CA VAL A 297 -5.01 14.33 9.12
C VAL A 297 -4.27 15.31 8.22
N PRO A 298 -3.19 14.88 7.55
CA PRO A 298 -2.48 15.71 6.60
C PRO A 298 -3.34 15.97 5.36
N VAL A 299 -3.53 17.24 5.02
CA VAL A 299 -4.25 17.69 3.83
C VAL A 299 -3.30 18.49 2.95
N TYR A 300 -3.29 18.17 1.65
CA TYR A 300 -2.55 18.91 0.65
C TYR A 300 -3.42 20.04 0.08
N SER A 301 -2.96 21.27 0.23
CA SER A 301 -3.60 22.48 -0.32
C SER A 301 -2.53 23.53 -0.62
N GLU A 302 -2.70 24.27 -1.72
CA GLU A 302 -1.79 25.39 -2.10
C GLU A 302 -0.30 25.02 -2.11
N GLY A 303 0.04 23.81 -2.54
CA GLY A 303 1.43 23.33 -2.59
C GLY A 303 2.03 22.94 -1.25
N LYS A 304 1.22 22.86 -0.18
CA LYS A 304 1.66 22.52 1.18
C LYS A 304 0.84 21.38 1.75
N ILE A 305 1.47 20.58 2.61
CA ILE A 305 0.82 19.54 3.40
C ILE A 305 0.78 20.02 4.85
N ARG A 306 -0.42 20.12 5.43
CA ARG A 306 -0.68 20.64 6.78
C ARG A 306 -1.72 19.79 7.49
N ILE A 307 -1.76 19.87 8.80
CA ILE A 307 -2.88 19.30 9.57
C ILE A 307 -4.13 20.14 9.29
N ASN A 308 -5.25 19.49 8.98
CA ASN A 308 -6.56 20.13 8.85
C ASN A 308 -7.20 20.46 10.20
#